data_AF-A0A9Q2XIG1-F1
#
_entry.id   AF-A0A9Q2XIG1-F1
#
_cell.length_a   1.000
_cell.length_b   1.000
_cell.length_c   1.000
_cell.angle_alpha   90.00
_cell.angle_beta   90.00
_cell.angle_gamma   90.00
#
_symmetry.space_group_name_H-M   'P 1'
#
loop_
_entity.id
_entity.type
_entity.pdbx_description
1 polymer ?
#
loop_
_entity_poly.entity_id
_entity_poly.type
_entity_poly.pdbx_seq_one_letter_code
_entity_poly.pdbx_strand_id
1 'polypeptide(L)'
;MLSFAKYRGVMRKIDKNIRPGDLFYIPAMSPENEVGVVVARYIEDVPGNVGALIEVFKKFYLNFPVGKDEVDMSERLFRPVLCSFYFSEVPRWRIFAHDRDYDRSASAYSEIVFEFVPYLWVGGTKVWKGELNGGDEFEKSICWRTLHLIFRVNAHLAGYFSASDAYDYHKLPVSERVDNKKAIAKVIELAETVEVKLKSVSSAKIKKK
;
A
#
# COMPACT_ATOMS: atom_id res chain seq x y z
N MET A 1 -12.76 1.62 33.49
CA MET A 1 -11.47 1.15 32.93
C MET A 1 -11.77 -0.09 32.09
N LEU A 2 -12.04 0.06 30.78
CA LEU A 2 -12.39 -1.06 29.91
C LEU A 2 -11.10 -1.74 29.43
N SER A 3 -10.91 -2.98 29.90
CA SER A 3 -9.83 -3.87 29.53
C SER A 3 -9.91 -4.22 28.03
N PHE A 4 -8.98 -3.70 27.23
CA PHE A 4 -8.76 -4.05 25.82
C PHE A 4 -8.12 -5.44 25.68
N ALA A 5 -8.93 -6.47 25.89
CA ALA A 5 -8.52 -7.85 25.66
C ALA A 5 -8.21 -8.12 24.17
N LYS A 6 -7.01 -8.66 23.92
CA LYS A 6 -6.60 -9.49 22.76
C LYS A 6 -7.03 -9.02 21.35
N TYR A 7 -6.20 -8.22 20.69
CA TYR A 7 -6.11 -8.25 19.21
C TYR A 7 -5.30 -9.47 18.74
N ARG A 8 -5.71 -10.67 19.15
CA ARG A 8 -5.23 -11.93 18.55
C ARG A 8 -6.23 -12.39 17.50
N GLY A 9 -5.99 -11.99 16.24
CA GLY A 9 -6.24 -12.82 15.07
C GLY A 9 -7.67 -12.89 14.52
N VAL A 10 -8.19 -11.79 13.98
CA VAL A 10 -9.20 -11.84 12.92
C VAL A 10 -8.84 -10.85 11.83
N MET A 11 -8.53 -11.37 10.66
CA MET A 11 -8.28 -10.59 9.46
C MET A 11 -9.58 -9.88 9.04
N ARG A 12 -9.53 -8.57 8.85
CA ARG A 12 -10.71 -7.75 8.52
C ARG A 12 -10.49 -6.98 7.22
N LYS A 13 -11.55 -6.66 6.50
CA LYS A 13 -11.47 -5.77 5.34
C LYS A 13 -11.20 -4.34 5.80
N ILE A 14 -10.46 -3.58 4.99
CA ILE A 14 -10.33 -2.13 5.18
C ILE A 14 -11.73 -1.50 5.13
N ASP A 15 -11.98 -0.64 6.10
CA ASP A 15 -13.21 0.13 6.29
C ASP A 15 -12.88 1.48 6.93
N LYS A 16 -13.92 2.24 7.28
CA LYS A 16 -13.78 3.54 7.96
C LYS A 16 -13.11 3.49 9.35
N ASN A 17 -12.88 2.29 9.90
CA ASN A 17 -12.25 2.09 11.19
C ASN A 17 -10.76 1.71 11.05
N ILE A 18 -10.15 1.89 9.87
CA ILE A 18 -8.70 1.79 9.72
C ILE A 18 -8.01 2.82 10.64
N ARG A 19 -6.86 2.44 11.22
CA ARG A 19 -6.13 3.27 12.18
C ARG A 19 -4.65 3.32 11.82
N PRO A 20 -3.94 4.41 12.16
CA PRO A 20 -2.48 4.48 12.04
C PRO A 20 -1.83 3.21 12.60
N GLY A 21 -0.91 2.61 11.84
CA GLY A 21 -0.23 1.36 12.21
C GLY A 21 -0.96 0.07 11.80
N ASP A 22 -2.16 0.15 11.20
CA ASP A 22 -2.80 -1.01 10.59
C ASP A 22 -1.96 -1.52 9.41
N LEU A 23 -1.65 -2.82 9.43
CA LEU A 23 -0.91 -3.53 8.38
C LEU A 23 -1.88 -4.34 7.53
N PHE A 24 -1.80 -4.16 6.21
CA PHE A 24 -2.69 -4.79 5.25
C PHE A 24 -1.94 -5.33 4.03
N TYR A 25 -2.55 -6.31 3.37
CA TYR A 25 -1.97 -6.90 2.16
C TYR A 25 -2.37 -6.11 0.91
N ILE A 26 -1.42 -5.97 -0.01
CA ILE A 26 -1.67 -5.59 -1.39
C ILE A 26 -1.36 -6.82 -2.27
N PRO A 27 -2.30 -7.29 -3.11
CA PRO A 27 -2.04 -8.35 -4.07
C PRO A 27 -0.85 -8.00 -4.96
N ALA A 28 0.05 -8.96 -5.18
CA ALA A 28 1.26 -8.74 -5.95
C ALA A 28 1.69 -10.00 -6.70
N MET A 29 2.48 -9.79 -7.75
CA MET A 29 3.10 -10.86 -8.52
C MET A 29 4.61 -10.76 -8.44
N SER A 30 5.29 -11.89 -8.22
CA SER A 30 6.75 -11.91 -8.25
C SER A 30 7.29 -11.80 -9.69
N PRO A 31 8.58 -11.47 -9.87
CA PRO A 31 9.24 -11.56 -11.19
C PRO A 31 9.11 -12.93 -11.86
N GLU A 32 9.01 -14.00 -11.07
CA GLU A 32 8.83 -15.39 -11.50
C GLU A 32 7.36 -15.73 -11.82
N ASN A 33 6.46 -14.75 -11.82
CA ASN A 33 5.01 -14.88 -12.01
C ASN A 33 4.28 -15.66 -10.89
N GLU A 34 4.82 -15.67 -9.67
CA GLU A 34 4.12 -16.28 -8.54
C GLU A 34 3.13 -15.29 -7.90
N VAL A 35 1.96 -15.79 -7.52
CA VAL A 35 0.90 -14.97 -6.89
C VAL A 35 1.11 -14.90 -5.38
N GLY A 36 1.39 -13.69 -4.89
CA GLY A 36 1.60 -13.41 -3.48
C GLY A 36 1.10 -12.03 -3.06
N VAL A 37 1.75 -11.46 -2.05
CA VAL A 37 1.41 -10.14 -1.49
C VAL A 37 2.65 -9.35 -1.15
N VAL A 38 2.51 -8.02 -1.16
CA VAL A 38 3.35 -7.13 -0.36
C VAL A 38 2.52 -6.59 0.81
N VAL A 39 3.20 -6.09 1.83
CA VAL A 39 2.55 -5.49 3.00
C VAL A 39 2.65 -3.97 2.90
N ALA A 40 1.58 -3.30 3.29
CA ALA A 40 1.54 -1.86 3.45
C ALA A 40 1.06 -1.49 4.85
N ARG A 41 1.50 -0.31 5.30
CA ARG A 41 1.09 0.31 6.57
C ARG A 41 0.28 1.56 6.29
N TYR A 42 -0.83 1.69 7.00
CA TYR A 42 -1.60 2.93 7.00
C TYR A 42 -0.97 3.93 7.97
N ILE A 43 -0.69 5.14 7.48
CA ILE A 43 -0.06 6.21 8.25
C ILE A 43 -1.14 7.10 8.85
N GLU A 44 -1.95 7.73 8.01
CA GLU A 44 -3.10 8.56 8.40
C GLU A 44 -4.00 8.87 7.19
N ASP A 45 -5.10 9.59 7.43
CA ASP A 45 -5.88 10.21 6.37
C ASP A 45 -5.40 11.65 6.18
N VAL A 46 -5.07 12.02 4.94
CA VAL A 46 -4.62 13.39 4.66
C VAL A 46 -5.86 14.27 4.47
N PRO A 47 -6.03 15.32 5.30
CA PRO A 47 -7.21 16.17 5.26
C PRO A 47 -7.50 16.79 3.89
N GLY A 48 -8.78 17.08 3.62
CA GLY A 48 -9.22 17.67 2.35
C GLY A 48 -9.54 16.65 1.26
N ASN A 49 -9.91 15.42 1.65
CA ASN A 49 -10.23 14.30 0.74
C ASN A 49 -9.07 13.87 -0.17
N VAL A 50 -7.84 14.10 0.28
CA VAL A 50 -6.62 13.76 -0.47
C VAL A 50 -6.39 12.24 -0.48
N GLY A 51 -6.83 11.55 0.57
CA GLY A 51 -6.85 10.09 0.68
C GLY A 51 -5.98 9.56 1.82
N ALA A 52 -5.96 8.24 1.95
CA ALA A 52 -5.15 7.54 2.94
C ALA A 52 -3.67 7.63 2.56
N LEU A 53 -2.85 8.22 3.42
CA LEU A 53 -1.40 8.13 3.32
C LEU A 53 -0.96 6.74 3.78
N ILE A 54 -0.25 6.05 2.90
CA ILE A 54 0.24 4.70 3.13
C ILE A 54 1.70 4.58 2.69
N GLU A 55 2.39 3.60 3.24
CA GLU A 55 3.68 3.15 2.73
C GLU A 55 3.62 1.66 2.42
N VAL A 56 4.37 1.25 1.39
CA VAL A 56 4.41 -0.13 0.91
C VAL A 56 5.82 -0.66 1.12
N PHE A 57 5.96 -1.81 1.77
CA PHE A 57 7.25 -2.42 2.08
C PHE A 57 7.73 -3.29 0.92
N LYS A 58 9.05 -3.39 0.77
CA LYS A 58 9.71 -4.01 -0.38
C LYS A 58 9.55 -5.53 -0.44
N LYS A 59 9.50 -6.19 0.71
CA LYS A 59 9.49 -7.66 0.77
C LYS A 59 8.19 -8.24 0.19
N PHE A 60 8.35 -9.19 -0.73
CA PHE A 60 7.28 -10.00 -1.30
C PHE A 60 7.09 -11.29 -0.50
N TYR A 61 5.84 -11.72 -0.32
CA TYR A 61 5.48 -12.88 0.47
C TYR A 61 4.59 -13.86 -0.31
N LEU A 62 5.08 -15.09 -0.46
CA LEU A 62 4.26 -16.25 -0.87
C LEU A 62 3.46 -16.81 0.32
N ASN A 63 4.11 -16.87 1.49
CA ASN A 63 3.48 -17.24 2.75
C ASN A 63 3.02 -15.97 3.45
N PHE A 64 1.70 -15.76 3.52
CA PHE A 64 1.15 -14.49 3.95
C PHE A 64 1.40 -14.25 5.44
N PRO A 65 2.12 -13.17 5.82
CA PRO A 65 2.46 -12.91 7.21
C PRO A 65 1.19 -12.72 8.03
N VAL A 66 1.07 -13.32 9.20
CA VAL A 66 -0.15 -13.26 10.01
C VAL A 66 -0.05 -12.42 11.28
N GLY A 67 1.13 -11.83 11.52
CA GLY A 67 1.42 -10.90 12.60
C GLY A 67 2.45 -9.87 12.16
N LYS A 68 2.56 -8.77 12.92
CA LYS A 68 3.53 -7.69 12.64
C LYS A 68 4.97 -8.21 12.62
N ASP A 69 5.32 -9.11 13.54
CA ASP A 69 6.71 -9.60 13.72
C ASP A 69 7.19 -10.47 12.54
N GLU A 70 6.28 -10.89 11.66
CA GLU A 70 6.59 -11.61 10.42
C GLU A 70 6.84 -10.67 9.23
N VAL A 71 6.65 -9.36 9.42
CA VAL A 71 6.78 -8.34 8.37
C VAL A 71 8.12 -7.64 8.47
N ASP A 72 8.89 -7.73 7.39
CA ASP A 72 10.02 -6.86 7.14
C ASP A 72 9.55 -5.46 6.73
N MET A 73 9.83 -4.48 7.59
CA MET A 73 9.50 -3.07 7.42
C MET A 73 10.76 -2.20 7.26
N SER A 74 11.93 -2.79 7.02
CA SER A 74 13.21 -2.04 6.94
C SER A 74 13.31 -1.16 5.70
N GLU A 75 12.70 -1.60 4.60
CA GLU A 75 12.76 -0.92 3.30
C GLU A 75 11.38 -0.76 2.67
N ARG A 76 11.15 0.42 2.10
CA ARG A 76 9.98 0.70 1.27
C ARG A 76 10.22 0.24 -0.16
N LEU A 77 9.14 -0.20 -0.81
CA LEU A 77 9.15 -0.51 -2.24
C LEU A 77 9.26 0.76 -3.09
N PHE A 78 8.60 1.84 -2.66
CA PHE A 78 8.65 3.17 -3.25
C PHE A 78 8.24 4.23 -2.21
N ARG A 79 8.40 5.52 -2.54
CA ARG A 79 7.98 6.64 -1.67
C ARG A 79 6.52 6.49 -1.19
N PRO A 80 6.15 6.93 0.02
CA PRO A 80 4.77 6.89 0.48
C PRO A 80 3.80 7.54 -0.50
N VAL A 81 2.59 7.01 -0.59
CA VAL A 81 1.58 7.43 -1.57
C VAL A 81 0.24 7.71 -0.90
N LEU A 82 -0.59 8.48 -1.59
CA LEU A 82 -1.99 8.67 -1.24
C LEU A 82 -2.82 7.60 -1.94
N CYS A 83 -3.76 6.97 -1.22
CA CYS A 83 -4.61 5.92 -1.76
C CYS A 83 -6.06 6.11 -1.34
N SER A 84 -6.99 5.87 -2.25
CA SER A 84 -8.42 5.80 -1.94
C SER A 84 -8.88 4.34 -1.85
N PHE A 85 -9.48 4.00 -0.71
CA PHE A 85 -10.07 2.69 -0.46
C PHE A 85 -11.55 2.57 -0.89
N TYR A 86 -12.12 3.59 -1.53
CA TYR A 86 -13.54 3.63 -1.89
C TYR A 86 -13.88 2.94 -3.21
N PHE A 87 -12.88 2.59 -4.02
CA PHE A 87 -13.08 2.02 -5.36
C PHE A 87 -13.14 0.48 -5.32
N SER A 88 -14.01 -0.12 -6.16
CA SER A 88 -14.45 -1.52 -6.04
C SER A 88 -14.08 -2.42 -7.22
N GLU A 89 -13.11 -2.04 -8.06
CA GLU A 89 -12.67 -2.87 -9.18
C GLU A 89 -11.97 -4.16 -8.72
N VAL A 90 -11.47 -4.19 -7.47
CA VAL A 90 -10.81 -5.35 -6.85
C VAL A 90 -11.39 -5.64 -5.47
N PRO A 91 -11.23 -6.87 -4.93
CA PRO A 91 -11.60 -7.16 -3.56
C PRO A 91 -10.97 -6.18 -2.57
N ARG A 92 -11.74 -5.76 -1.56
CA ARG A 92 -11.23 -4.89 -0.50
C ARG A 92 -10.06 -5.56 0.21
N TRP A 93 -8.96 -4.83 0.32
CA TRP A 93 -7.76 -5.30 1.02
C TRP A 93 -8.02 -5.61 2.48
N ARG A 94 -7.17 -6.45 3.05
CA ARG A 94 -7.37 -7.02 4.37
C ARG A 94 -6.27 -6.61 5.33
N ILE A 95 -6.69 -6.07 6.47
CA ILE A 95 -5.86 -5.79 7.63
C ILE A 95 -5.69 -7.11 8.40
N PHE A 96 -4.44 -7.45 8.70
CA PHE A 96 -4.11 -8.70 9.41
C PHE A 96 -3.41 -8.47 10.75
N ALA A 97 -2.77 -7.32 10.93
CA ALA A 97 -2.11 -6.93 12.15
C ALA A 97 -2.29 -5.42 12.40
N HIS A 98 -2.12 -5.02 13.65
CA HIS A 98 -2.10 -3.62 14.06
C HIS A 98 -0.86 -3.41 14.91
N ASP A 99 -0.03 -2.45 14.52
CA ASP A 99 1.14 -2.01 15.24
C ASP A 99 0.74 -1.02 16.35
N ARG A 100 0.68 -1.51 17.59
CA ARG A 100 0.21 -0.73 18.74
C ARG A 100 1.17 0.39 19.15
N ASP A 101 2.45 0.20 18.85
CA ASP A 101 3.51 1.13 19.21
C ASP A 101 3.84 2.06 18.04
N TYR A 102 3.02 2.04 16.98
CA TYR A 102 3.23 2.87 15.81
C TYR A 102 3.02 4.35 16.14
N ASP A 103 4.04 5.13 15.81
CA ASP A 103 3.99 6.57 15.67
C ASP A 103 4.49 6.95 14.26
N ARG A 104 4.10 8.15 13.81
CA ARG A 104 4.44 8.65 12.46
C ARG A 104 5.94 8.83 12.24
N SER A 105 6.76 9.01 13.29
CA SER A 105 8.22 9.07 13.12
C SER A 105 8.80 7.76 12.59
N ALA A 106 8.17 6.61 12.87
CA ALA A 106 8.54 5.32 12.29
C ALA A 106 8.33 5.24 10.77
N SER A 107 7.67 6.24 10.18
CA SER A 107 7.52 6.44 8.74
C SER A 107 8.30 7.65 8.22
N ALA A 108 9.27 8.17 8.97
CA ALA A 108 10.00 9.39 8.59
C ALA A 108 9.04 10.50 8.13
N TYR A 109 7.91 10.65 8.84
CA TYR A 109 6.76 11.42 8.33
C TYR A 109 7.09 12.86 7.95
N SER A 110 7.98 13.51 8.71
CA SER A 110 8.48 14.86 8.44
C SER A 110 9.20 15.00 7.09
N GLU A 111 9.67 13.89 6.51
CA GLU A 111 10.41 13.85 5.24
C GLU A 111 9.53 13.43 4.06
N ILE A 112 8.25 13.08 4.29
CA ILE A 112 7.33 12.72 3.22
C ILE A 112 6.92 13.99 2.47
N VAL A 113 7.32 14.07 1.20
CA VAL A 113 7.02 15.21 0.32
C VAL A 113 6.09 14.80 -0.81
N PHE A 114 4.95 15.48 -0.91
CA PHE A 114 4.09 15.45 -2.09
C PHE A 114 4.11 16.78 -2.81
N GLU A 115 4.19 16.72 -4.12
CA GLU A 115 4.05 17.90 -4.96
C GLU A 115 2.57 18.19 -5.25
N PHE A 116 2.05 19.25 -4.60
CA PHE A 116 0.81 19.92 -5.00
C PHE A 116 1.16 21.14 -5.88
N VAL A 117 0.19 21.73 -6.58
CA VAL A 117 0.40 23.01 -7.27
C VAL A 117 -0.46 24.05 -6.54
N PRO A 118 0.10 25.15 -6.00
CA PRO A 118 1.48 25.65 -6.14
C PRO A 118 2.48 25.27 -5.01
N TYR A 119 2.08 24.45 -4.03
CA TYR A 119 2.86 24.19 -2.81
C TYR A 119 3.35 22.72 -2.70
N LEU A 120 4.36 22.48 -1.88
CA LEU A 120 4.73 21.14 -1.42
C LEU A 120 3.97 20.83 -0.13
N TRP A 121 3.49 19.61 0.00
CA TRP A 121 3.05 19.07 1.29
C TRP A 121 4.23 18.30 1.87
N VAL A 122 4.72 18.72 3.04
CA VAL A 122 5.89 18.16 3.73
C VAL A 122 5.46 17.76 5.13
N GLY A 123 5.33 16.45 5.38
CA GLY A 123 4.97 15.92 6.70
C GLY A 123 3.82 16.66 7.39
N GLY A 124 2.71 16.86 6.67
CA GLY A 124 1.52 17.52 7.20
C GLY A 124 1.48 19.04 7.02
N THR A 125 2.56 19.67 6.56
CA THR A 125 2.66 21.13 6.42
C THR A 125 2.69 21.57 4.95
N LYS A 126 2.06 22.70 4.63
CA LYS A 126 2.17 23.31 3.30
C LYS A 126 3.38 24.25 3.25
N VAL A 127 4.24 24.05 2.26
CA VAL A 127 5.47 24.83 2.03
C VAL A 127 5.46 25.35 0.60
N TRP A 128 5.83 26.60 0.35
CA TRP A 128 5.83 27.11 -1.02
C TRP A 128 6.98 26.50 -1.82
N LYS A 129 6.74 26.15 -3.10
CA LYS A 129 7.77 25.49 -3.93
C LYS A 129 9.08 26.27 -4.04
N GLY A 130 9.02 27.61 -4.02
CA GLY A 130 10.21 28.45 -4.07
C GLY A 130 11.10 28.40 -2.82
N GLU A 131 10.63 27.78 -1.73
CA GLU A 131 11.35 27.66 -0.45
C GLU A 131 12.19 26.37 -0.38
N LEU A 132 12.04 25.45 -1.33
CA LEU A 132 12.76 24.17 -1.38
C LEU A 132 13.44 23.96 -2.74
N ASN A 133 14.75 23.69 -2.75
CA ASN A 133 15.48 23.26 -3.95
C ASN A 133 15.19 21.78 -4.23
N GLY A 134 14.88 21.40 -5.49
CA GLY A 134 14.80 19.97 -5.91
C GLY A 134 13.47 19.47 -6.48
N GLY A 135 12.74 20.27 -7.26
CA GLY A 135 11.34 20.02 -7.69
C GLY A 135 11.01 18.72 -8.42
N ASP A 136 11.99 18.01 -9.02
CA ASP A 136 11.75 16.81 -9.83
C ASP A 136 11.85 15.49 -9.03
N GLU A 137 12.19 15.54 -7.74
CA GLU A 137 12.46 14.34 -6.92
C GLU A 137 11.29 13.94 -6.01
N PHE A 138 10.15 14.63 -6.08
CA PHE A 138 9.02 14.41 -5.17
C PHE A 138 7.94 13.50 -5.75
N GLU A 139 7.21 12.81 -4.87
CA GLU A 139 6.03 12.07 -5.27
C GLU A 139 4.93 13.06 -5.69
N LYS A 140 4.30 12.85 -6.86
CA LYS A 140 3.18 13.69 -7.28
C LYS A 140 1.99 13.47 -6.35
N SER A 141 1.15 14.50 -6.14
CA SER A 141 -0.07 14.39 -5.33
C SER A 141 -1.20 13.59 -6.00
N ILE A 142 -0.90 12.35 -6.40
CA ILE A 142 -1.86 11.44 -7.04
C ILE A 142 -2.51 10.58 -5.95
N CYS A 143 -3.85 10.64 -5.86
CA CYS A 143 -4.61 9.70 -5.05
C CYS A 143 -4.85 8.41 -5.85
N TRP A 144 -4.08 7.37 -5.53
CA TRP A 144 -4.13 6.09 -6.23
C TRP A 144 -5.40 5.32 -5.91
N ARG A 145 -6.04 4.76 -6.94
CA ARG A 145 -7.06 3.71 -6.77
C ARG A 145 -6.37 2.39 -6.42
N THR A 146 -7.04 1.54 -5.63
CA THR A 146 -6.52 0.22 -5.22
C THR A 146 -6.03 -0.61 -6.41
N LEU A 147 -6.81 -0.70 -7.50
CA LEU A 147 -6.40 -1.39 -8.73
C LEU A 147 -5.08 -0.83 -9.31
N HIS A 148 -4.94 0.49 -9.37
CA HIS A 148 -3.78 1.15 -9.99
C HIS A 148 -2.54 1.04 -9.11
N LEU A 149 -2.72 0.97 -7.78
CA LEU A 149 -1.61 0.73 -6.89
C LEU A 149 -1.03 -0.68 -7.07
N ILE A 150 -1.86 -1.68 -7.38
CA ILE A 150 -1.37 -3.04 -7.69
C ILE A 150 -0.48 -3.02 -8.95
N PHE A 151 -0.86 -2.29 -9.99
CA PHE A 151 0.01 -2.07 -11.15
C PHE A 151 1.36 -1.47 -10.76
N ARG A 152 1.36 -0.41 -9.95
CA ARG A 152 2.58 0.23 -9.47
C ARG A 152 3.45 -0.75 -8.68
N VAL A 153 2.87 -1.49 -7.75
CA VAL A 153 3.57 -2.51 -6.96
C VAL A 153 4.24 -3.53 -7.86
N ASN A 154 3.49 -4.13 -8.80
CA ASN A 154 4.03 -5.14 -9.71
C ASN A 154 5.15 -4.57 -10.59
N ALA A 155 5.03 -3.32 -11.05
CA ALA A 155 6.06 -2.68 -11.86
C ALA A 155 7.37 -2.46 -11.09
N HIS A 156 7.31 -2.09 -9.82
CA HIS A 156 8.51 -1.95 -8.97
C HIS A 156 9.12 -3.31 -8.62
N LEU A 157 8.28 -4.31 -8.30
CA LEU A 157 8.76 -5.68 -8.07
C LEU A 157 9.46 -6.27 -9.29
N ALA A 158 8.95 -5.98 -10.49
CA ALA A 158 9.56 -6.39 -11.75
C ALA A 158 10.80 -5.57 -12.16
N GLY A 159 11.18 -4.55 -11.38
CA GLY A 159 12.39 -3.76 -11.61
C GLY A 159 12.28 -2.68 -12.70
N TYR A 160 11.07 -2.34 -13.17
CA TYR A 160 10.88 -1.24 -14.12
C TYR A 160 11.10 0.15 -13.48
N PHE A 161 10.97 0.23 -12.16
CA PHE A 161 11.11 1.45 -11.37
C PHE A 161 11.89 1.16 -10.10
N SER A 162 12.82 2.05 -9.76
CA SER A 162 13.48 2.12 -8.46
C SER A 162 12.55 2.74 -7.40
N ALA A 163 12.93 2.65 -6.13
CA ALA A 163 12.13 3.22 -5.04
C ALA A 163 11.97 4.76 -5.11
N SER A 164 12.88 5.43 -5.83
CA SER A 164 12.90 6.87 -6.06
C SER A 164 12.28 7.30 -7.39
N ASP A 165 11.75 6.38 -8.20
CA ASP A 165 11.12 6.75 -9.45
C ASP A 165 9.65 7.13 -9.25
N ALA A 166 9.23 8.19 -9.95
CA ALA A 166 7.81 8.45 -10.14
C ALA A 166 7.23 7.39 -11.09
N TYR A 167 6.06 6.84 -10.74
CA TYR A 167 5.41 5.86 -11.59
C TYR A 167 4.87 6.53 -12.86
N ASP A 168 5.33 6.03 -14.01
CA ASP A 168 4.87 6.45 -15.33
C ASP A 168 4.58 5.21 -16.18
N TYR A 169 3.29 4.88 -16.33
CA TYR A 169 2.89 3.67 -17.05
C TYR A 169 3.31 3.69 -18.54
N HIS A 170 3.64 4.84 -19.12
CA HIS A 170 4.15 4.89 -20.49
C HIS A 170 5.58 4.31 -20.61
N LYS A 171 6.30 4.15 -19.51
CA LYS A 171 7.61 3.47 -19.48
C LYS A 171 7.49 1.94 -19.42
N LEU A 172 6.28 1.41 -19.19
CA LEU A 172 6.03 -0.03 -19.16
C LEU A 172 5.78 -0.60 -20.56
N PRO A 173 6.06 -1.90 -20.79
CA PRO A 173 5.55 -2.61 -21.95
C PRO A 173 4.03 -2.52 -22.03
N VAL A 174 3.46 -2.40 -23.23
CA VAL A 174 2.01 -2.24 -23.45
C VAL A 174 1.19 -3.35 -22.77
N SER A 175 1.74 -4.56 -22.65
CA SER A 175 1.12 -5.70 -21.97
C SER A 175 0.97 -5.54 -20.46
N GLU A 176 1.67 -4.59 -19.84
CA GLU A 176 1.70 -4.34 -18.38
C GLU A 176 1.08 -2.98 -18.01
N ARG A 177 0.52 -2.25 -18.99
CA ARG A 177 -0.03 -0.90 -18.78
C ARG A 177 -1.45 -0.92 -18.26
N VAL A 178 -1.80 0.11 -17.49
CA VAL A 178 -3.14 0.28 -16.91
C VAL A 178 -4.21 0.66 -17.94
N ASP A 179 -3.84 1.12 -19.13
CA ASP A 179 -4.76 1.37 -20.25
C ASP A 179 -4.98 0.13 -21.14
N ASN A 180 -4.26 -0.97 -20.87
CA ASN A 180 -4.42 -2.23 -21.57
C ASN A 180 -5.47 -3.11 -20.87
N LYS A 181 -6.56 -3.42 -21.58
CA LYS A 181 -7.66 -4.25 -21.04
C LYS A 181 -7.22 -5.64 -20.57
N LYS A 182 -6.25 -6.28 -21.22
CA LYS A 182 -5.73 -7.60 -20.81
C LYS A 182 -4.92 -7.49 -19.53
N ALA A 183 -4.10 -6.44 -19.40
CA ALA A 183 -3.34 -6.19 -18.19
C ALA A 183 -4.27 -5.91 -17.00
N ILE A 184 -5.32 -5.11 -17.21
CA ILE A 184 -6.35 -4.84 -16.19
C ILE A 184 -7.00 -6.15 -15.73
N ALA A 185 -7.41 -7.01 -16.66
CA ALA A 185 -8.00 -8.30 -16.33
C ALA A 185 -7.04 -9.18 -15.50
N LYS A 186 -5.76 -9.24 -15.87
CA LYS A 186 -4.72 -9.98 -15.13
C LYS A 186 -4.56 -9.46 -13.69
N VAL A 187 -4.60 -8.15 -13.49
CA VAL A 187 -4.49 -7.54 -12.15
C VAL A 187 -5.75 -7.81 -11.31
N ILE A 188 -6.94 -7.78 -11.92
CA ILE A 188 -8.18 -8.14 -11.22
C ILE A 188 -8.16 -9.61 -10.80
N GLU A 189 -7.81 -10.52 -11.71
CA GLU A 189 -7.68 -11.96 -11.43
C GLU A 189 -6.64 -12.24 -10.33
N LEU A 190 -5.51 -11.53 -10.35
CA LEU A 190 -4.51 -11.57 -9.28
C LEU A 190 -5.13 -11.21 -7.92
N ALA A 191 -5.87 -10.10 -7.86
CA ALA A 191 -6.49 -9.65 -6.62
C ALA A 191 -7.57 -10.62 -6.11
N GLU A 192 -8.36 -11.22 -7.01
CA GLU A 192 -9.34 -12.25 -6.69
C GLU A 192 -8.68 -13.54 -6.16
N THR A 193 -7.60 -13.98 -6.81
CA THR A 193 -6.81 -15.15 -6.39
C THR A 193 -6.25 -14.97 -4.98
N VAL A 194 -5.68 -13.79 -4.69
CA VAL A 194 -5.19 -13.45 -3.35
C VAL A 194 -6.33 -13.46 -2.33
N GLU A 195 -7.51 -12.90 -2.65
CA GLU A 195 -8.67 -12.92 -1.74
C GLU A 195 -9.15 -14.36 -1.45
N VAL A 196 -9.11 -15.27 -2.43
CA VAL A 196 -9.41 -16.70 -2.22
C VAL A 196 -8.39 -17.33 -1.25
N LYS A 197 -7.10 -17.08 -1.45
CA LYS A 197 -6.03 -17.54 -0.52
C LYS A 197 -6.21 -16.97 0.90
N LEU A 198 -6.57 -15.69 1.03
CA LEU A 198 -6.79 -15.05 2.35
C LEU A 198 -8.00 -15.65 3.10
N LYS A 199 -9.06 -16.04 2.38
CA LYS A 199 -10.21 -16.73 2.95
C LYS A 199 -9.84 -18.12 3.50
N SER A 200 -8.95 -18.87 2.82
CA SER A 200 -8.52 -20.19 3.30
C SER A 200 -7.65 -20.08 4.56
N VAL A 201 -6.74 -19.11 4.62
CA VAL A 201 -5.93 -18.81 5.82
C VAL A 201 -6.81 -18.45 7.01
N SER A 202 -7.86 -17.64 6.79
CA SER A 202 -8.81 -17.24 7.84
C SER A 202 -9.61 -18.45 8.36
N SER A 203 -10.07 -19.33 7.48
CA SER A 203 -10.85 -20.52 7.82
C SER A 203 -10.04 -21.60 8.55
N ALA A 204 -8.77 -21.79 8.18
CA ALA A 204 -7.89 -22.75 8.84
C ALA A 204 -7.62 -22.41 10.33
N LYS A 205 -7.67 -21.11 10.69
CA LYS A 205 -7.50 -20.67 12.07
C LYS A 205 -8.74 -20.89 12.95
N ILE A 206 -9.93 -20.92 12.37
CA ILE A 206 -11.17 -21.21 13.11
C ILE A 206 -11.21 -22.68 13.53
N LYS A 207 -10.67 -23.60 12.71
CA LYS A 207 -10.66 -25.05 13.00
C LYS A 207 -9.57 -25.49 14.00
N LYS A 208 -8.61 -24.63 14.34
CA LYS A 208 -7.51 -24.91 15.29
C LYS A 208 -7.72 -24.27 16.68
N LYS A 209 -8.88 -23.68 16.92
CA LYS A 209 -9.34 -23.20 18.23
C LYS A 209 -10.44 -24.11 18.74
#